data_AF-K0WS66-F1
#
_entry.id   AF-K0WS66-F1
#
_cell.length_a   1.000
_cell.length_b   1.000
_cell.length_c   1.000
_cell.angle_alpha   90.00
_cell.angle_beta   90.00
_cell.angle_gamma   90.00
#
_symmetry.space_group_name_H-M   'P 1'
#
loop_
_entity.id
_entity.type
_entity.pdbx_description
1 polymer ?
#
loop_
_entity_poly.entity_id
_entity_poly.type
_entity_poly.pdbx_seq_one_letter_code
_entity_poly.pdbx_strand_id
1 'polypeptide(L)'
;MTITQIFLLLVCAFVLALVLSTLFKRYHRIIMWSAAIVFFIGTLLLIGLGIIDPVKDNRPDPVVITGIFTALVLSGLFAYGAEKLRIKLREKNQQTVQPIDNHSECPDSPKGVVLSGRLDTSLARTIFAKAIEAGYIEEVGSHYSWKGTKALLAYMCGRIYCGDYPEYSKYEQKTFWEFGNGLFPDVELNALFEQTGIGQSRQNRRDMPVPNNAGEIDKFFQK
;
A
#
# COMPACT_ATOMS: atom_id res chain seq x y z
N MET A 1 10.24 43.80 18.38
CA MET A 1 10.96 42.68 17.70
C MET A 1 12.09 43.26 16.88
N THR A 2 13.33 42.82 17.09
CA THR A 2 14.47 43.29 16.30
C THR A 2 14.49 42.59 14.94
N ILE A 3 15.00 43.25 13.90
CA ILE A 3 15.06 42.73 12.52
C ILE A 3 15.70 41.33 12.45
N THR A 4 16.67 41.06 13.32
CA THR A 4 17.32 39.75 13.47
C THR A 4 16.38 38.63 13.96
N GLN A 5 15.45 38.93 14.87
CA GLN A 5 14.45 37.96 15.34
C GLN A 5 13.44 37.61 14.24
N ILE A 6 13.08 38.58 13.40
CA ILE A 6 12.17 38.37 12.27
C ILE A 6 12.84 37.45 11.23
N PHE A 7 14.11 37.70 10.89
CA PHE A 7 14.87 36.84 9.99
C PHE A 7 15.01 35.41 10.52
N LEU A 8 15.29 35.25 11.82
CA LEU A 8 15.46 33.94 12.45
C LEU A 8 14.15 33.14 12.46
N LEU A 9 13.02 33.80 12.72
CA LEU A 9 11.69 33.18 12.61
C LEU A 9 11.35 32.78 11.18
N LEU A 10 11.71 33.59 10.19
CA LEU A 10 11.45 33.30 8.78
C LEU A 10 12.24 32.07 8.30
N VAL A 11 13.50 31.95 8.72
CA VAL A 11 14.34 30.78 8.43
C VAL A 11 13.81 29.53 9.14
N CYS A 12 13.40 29.63 10.42
CA CYS A 12 12.77 28.51 11.13
C CYS A 12 11.46 28.06 10.45
N ALA A 13 10.61 29.00 10.06
CA ALA A 13 9.36 28.68 9.34
C ALA A 13 9.65 28.01 7.99
N PHE A 14 10.68 28.44 7.28
CA PHE A 14 11.09 27.84 6.02
C PHE A 14 11.61 26.41 6.20
N VAL A 15 12.46 26.17 7.19
CA VAL A 15 12.96 24.82 7.52
C VAL A 15 11.82 23.90 7.94
N LEU A 16 10.88 24.39 8.76
CA LEU A 16 9.68 23.65 9.13
C LEU A 16 8.81 23.32 7.90
N ALA A 17 8.63 24.27 6.98
CA ALA A 17 7.89 24.05 5.74
C ALA A 17 8.55 22.98 4.86
N LEU A 18 9.88 22.94 4.78
CA LEU A 18 10.62 21.90 4.05
C LEU A 18 10.47 20.52 4.70
N VAL A 19 10.58 20.43 6.03
CA VAL A 19 10.38 19.17 6.77
C VAL A 19 8.93 18.68 6.67
N LEU A 20 7.95 19.59 6.79
CA LEU A 20 6.56 19.24 6.55
C LEU A 20 6.36 18.75 5.12
N SER A 21 6.99 19.38 4.13
CA SER A 21 6.86 18.97 2.72
C SER A 21 7.43 17.58 2.45
N THR A 22 8.55 17.20 3.08
CA THR A 22 9.14 15.86 2.93
C THR A 22 8.32 14.80 3.65
N LEU A 23 7.82 15.09 4.85
CA LEU A 23 6.88 14.23 5.58
C LEU A 23 5.56 14.07 4.82
N PHE A 24 5.07 15.16 4.23
CA PHE A 24 3.88 15.15 3.38
C PHE A 24 4.11 14.25 2.17
N LYS A 25 5.28 14.27 1.54
CA LYS A 25 5.59 13.39 0.41
C LYS A 25 5.56 11.90 0.77
N ARG A 26 5.91 11.54 2.02
CA ARG A 26 5.94 10.14 2.50
C ARG A 26 4.58 9.67 3.05
N TYR A 27 3.85 10.55 3.72
CA TYR A 27 2.59 10.22 4.41
C TYR A 27 1.36 10.96 3.86
N HIS A 28 1.46 11.51 2.64
CA HIS A 28 0.46 12.34 1.97
C HIS A 28 -0.98 11.80 2.14
N ARG A 29 -1.17 10.48 1.97
CA ARG A 29 -2.49 9.85 2.09
C ARG A 29 -3.04 9.90 3.51
N ILE A 30 -2.22 9.59 4.51
CA ILE A 30 -2.63 9.57 5.92
C ILE A 30 -2.92 10.99 6.39
N ILE A 31 -2.09 11.95 6.00
CA ILE A 31 -2.24 13.35 6.39
C ILE A 31 -3.52 13.95 5.80
N MET A 32 -3.81 13.71 4.51
CA MET A 32 -5.02 14.23 3.85
C MET A 32 -6.30 13.63 4.44
N TRP A 33 -6.31 12.32 4.74
CA TRP A 33 -7.44 11.68 5.43
C TRP A 33 -7.60 12.18 6.87
N SER A 34 -6.50 12.37 7.60
CA SER A 34 -6.55 12.92 8.95
C SER A 34 -7.10 14.35 8.99
N ALA A 35 -6.70 15.20 8.04
CA ALA A 35 -7.22 16.55 7.92
C ALA A 35 -8.72 16.55 7.60
N ALA A 36 -9.16 15.73 6.65
CA ALA A 36 -10.58 15.60 6.30
C ALA A 36 -11.43 15.16 7.50
N ILE A 37 -10.96 14.18 8.28
CA ILE A 37 -11.62 13.69 9.49
C ILE A 37 -11.65 14.75 10.59
N VAL A 38 -10.54 15.46 10.83
CA VAL A 38 -10.45 16.51 11.85
C VAL A 38 -11.39 17.68 11.53
N PHE A 39 -11.45 18.13 10.27
CA PHE A 39 -12.41 19.18 9.88
C PHE A 39 -13.86 18.72 10.02
N PHE A 40 -14.17 17.47 9.64
CA PHE A 40 -15.50 16.92 9.74
C PHE A 40 -15.96 16.74 11.20
N ILE A 41 -15.15 16.07 12.02
CA ILE A 41 -15.46 15.83 13.43
C ILE A 41 -15.42 17.15 14.23
N GLY A 42 -14.45 18.02 13.94
CA GLY A 42 -14.32 19.32 14.60
C GLY A 42 -15.56 20.20 14.40
N THR A 43 -16.07 20.29 13.17
CA THR A 43 -17.32 21.03 12.88
C THR A 43 -18.54 20.42 13.58
N LEU A 44 -18.68 19.09 13.58
CA LEU A 44 -19.75 18.38 14.30
C LEU A 44 -19.70 18.62 15.82
N LEU A 45 -18.51 18.60 16.41
CA LEU A 45 -18.33 18.86 17.85
C LEU A 45 -18.65 20.31 18.22
N LEU A 46 -18.24 21.29 17.40
CA LEU A 46 -18.54 22.70 17.64
C LEU A 46 -20.05 22.99 17.58
N ILE A 47 -20.78 22.30 16.70
CA ILE A 47 -22.25 22.36 16.65
C ILE A 47 -22.85 21.65 17.86
N GLY A 48 -22.41 20.43 18.17
CA GLY A 48 -22.95 19.63 19.28
C GLY A 48 -22.69 20.21 20.68
N LEU A 49 -21.62 20.98 20.85
CA LEU A 49 -21.30 21.70 22.08
C LEU A 49 -22.01 23.07 22.18
N GLY A 50 -22.75 23.48 21.13
CA GLY A 50 -23.45 24.77 21.11
C GLY A 50 -22.53 25.99 20.97
N ILE A 51 -21.26 25.79 20.58
CA ILE A 51 -20.32 26.89 20.31
C ILE A 51 -20.66 27.57 18.98
N ILE A 52 -21.13 26.79 18.01
CA ILE A 52 -21.66 27.25 16.73
C ILE A 52 -23.13 26.89 16.67
N ASP A 53 -24.00 27.90 16.65
CA ASP A 53 -25.44 27.69 16.55
C ASP A 53 -25.91 27.96 15.11
N PRO A 54 -26.31 26.92 14.34
CA PRO A 54 -26.77 27.10 12.96
C PRO A 54 -28.15 27.78 12.88
N VAL A 55 -28.87 27.89 14.00
CA VAL A 55 -30.20 28.49 14.07
C VAL A 55 -30.17 29.63 15.08
N LYS A 56 -30.37 30.85 14.59
CA LYS A 56 -30.44 32.05 15.41
C LYS A 56 -31.83 32.66 15.29
N ASP A 57 -32.49 32.92 16.42
CA ASP A 57 -33.84 33.51 16.48
C ASP A 57 -34.87 32.77 15.61
N ASN A 58 -34.89 31.43 15.69
CA ASN A 58 -35.75 30.54 14.90
C ASN A 58 -35.57 30.65 13.37
N ARG A 59 -34.49 31.29 12.91
CA ARG A 59 -34.13 31.38 11.50
C ARG A 59 -32.73 30.80 11.27
N PRO A 60 -32.50 30.13 10.12
CA PRO A 60 -31.17 29.68 9.75
C PRO A 60 -30.22 30.87 9.64
N ASP A 61 -29.08 30.85 10.35
CA ASP A 61 -28.04 31.87 10.19
C ASP A 61 -27.25 31.56 8.90
N PRO A 62 -27.38 32.37 7.84
CA PRO A 62 -26.76 32.07 6.56
C PRO A 62 -25.23 32.08 6.63
N VAL A 63 -24.63 32.86 7.55
CA VAL A 63 -23.17 32.94 7.71
C VAL A 63 -22.63 31.64 8.30
N VAL A 64 -23.29 31.15 9.35
CA VAL A 64 -22.92 29.88 10.01
C VAL A 64 -23.12 28.69 9.08
N ILE A 65 -24.25 28.65 8.38
CA ILE A 65 -24.58 27.57 7.44
C ILE A 65 -23.60 27.54 6.27
N THR A 66 -23.25 28.71 5.72
CA THR A 66 -22.23 28.81 4.66
C THR A 66 -20.88 28.31 5.16
N GLY A 67 -20.49 28.67 6.39
CA GLY A 67 -19.26 28.17 7.03
C GLY A 67 -19.22 26.64 7.13
N ILE A 68 -20.30 26.03 7.62
CA ILE A 68 -20.42 24.56 7.71
C ILE A 68 -20.33 23.92 6.33
N PHE A 69 -21.05 24.45 5.34
CA PHE A 69 -21.02 23.94 3.98
C PHE A 69 -19.62 24.02 3.36
N THR A 70 -18.92 25.15 3.52
CA THR A 70 -17.55 25.30 3.02
C THR A 70 -16.57 24.32 3.69
N ALA A 71 -16.71 24.04 4.98
CA ALA A 71 -15.88 23.08 5.69
C ALA A 71 -16.11 21.64 5.19
N LEU A 72 -17.38 21.28 4.91
CA LEU A 72 -17.72 19.98 4.32
C LEU A 72 -17.19 19.82 2.90
N VAL A 73 -17.33 20.86 2.06
CA VAL A 73 -16.77 20.86 0.70
C VAL A 73 -15.25 20.75 0.73
N LEU A 74 -14.58 21.46 1.65
CA LEU A 74 -13.14 21.40 1.81
C LEU A 74 -12.67 20.00 2.23
N SER A 75 -13.38 19.36 3.17
CA SER A 75 -13.12 17.96 3.56
C SER A 75 -13.26 17.00 2.38
N GLY A 76 -14.31 17.14 1.58
CA GLY A 76 -14.51 16.35 0.35
C GLY A 76 -13.40 16.55 -0.68
N LEU A 77 -12.92 17.78 -0.85
CA LEU A 77 -11.82 18.10 -1.78
C LEU A 77 -10.49 17.46 -1.32
N PHE A 78 -10.22 17.44 -0.02
CA PHE A 78 -9.07 16.73 0.54
C PHE A 78 -9.18 15.21 0.36
N ALA A 79 -10.36 14.63 0.56
CA ALA A 79 -10.60 13.20 0.30
C ALA A 79 -10.41 12.83 -1.18
N TYR A 80 -10.99 13.61 -2.10
CA TYR A 80 -10.84 13.42 -3.54
C TYR A 80 -9.38 13.60 -4.00
N GLY A 81 -8.67 14.60 -3.47
CA GLY A 81 -7.24 14.78 -3.71
C GLY A 81 -6.43 13.54 -3.33
N ALA A 82 -6.73 12.95 -2.16
CA ALA A 82 -6.08 11.72 -1.70
C ALA A 82 -6.32 10.52 -2.66
N GLU A 83 -7.52 10.39 -3.22
CA GLU A 83 -7.85 9.34 -4.19
C GLU A 83 -7.24 9.56 -5.56
N LYS A 84 -7.24 10.80 -6.08
CA LYS A 84 -6.63 11.15 -7.37
C LYS A 84 -5.13 10.84 -7.38
N LEU A 85 -4.44 11.04 -6.25
CA LEU A 85 -3.04 10.67 -6.07
C LEU A 85 -2.81 9.16 -6.03
N ARG A 86 -3.77 8.37 -5.52
CA ARG A 86 -3.75 6.90 -5.60
C ARG A 86 -3.81 6.42 -7.05
N ILE A 87 -4.69 7.01 -7.85
CA ILE A 87 -4.85 6.66 -9.27
C ILE A 87 -3.62 7.08 -10.08
N LYS A 88 -3.10 8.29 -9.87
CA LYS A 88 -1.90 8.76 -10.58
C LYS A 88 -0.65 7.94 -10.26
N LEU A 89 -0.50 7.47 -9.01
CA LEU A 89 0.57 6.54 -8.63
C LEU A 89 0.37 5.16 -9.29
N ARG A 90 -0.88 4.72 -9.48
CA ARG A 90 -1.23 3.48 -10.18
C ARG A 90 -0.88 3.54 -11.68
N GLU A 91 -1.22 4.64 -12.35
CA GLU A 91 -0.96 4.85 -13.78
C GLU A 91 0.54 4.98 -14.10
N LYS A 92 1.30 5.72 -13.27
CA LYS A 92 2.75 5.88 -13.47
C LYS A 92 3.51 4.54 -13.35
N ASN A 93 2.99 3.61 -12.55
CA ASN A 93 3.55 2.26 -12.43
C ASN A 93 3.15 1.35 -13.60
N GLN A 94 2.02 1.59 -14.28
CA GLN A 94 1.63 0.86 -15.50
C GLN A 94 2.44 1.28 -16.73
N GLN A 95 2.76 2.57 -16.88
CA GLN A 95 3.52 3.07 -18.05
C GLN A 95 5.02 2.69 -18.03
N THR A 96 5.57 2.29 -16.89
CA THR A 96 6.95 1.75 -16.81
C THR A 96 7.01 0.27 -17.28
N VAL A 97 5.86 -0.34 -17.57
CA VAL A 97 5.71 -1.70 -18.08
C VAL A 97 5.22 -1.60 -19.52
N GLN A 98 6.12 -1.38 -20.47
CA GLN A 98 5.86 -1.78 -21.86
C GLN A 98 6.53 -3.14 -22.12
N PRO A 99 5.84 -4.08 -22.79
CA PRO A 99 6.33 -5.44 -22.98
C PRO A 99 7.39 -5.44 -24.10
N ILE A 100 8.53 -6.08 -23.83
CA ILE A 100 9.36 -6.60 -24.92
C ILE A 100 8.71 -7.91 -25.32
N ASP A 101 7.98 -7.87 -26.43
CA ASP A 101 7.54 -9.05 -27.14
C ASP A 101 8.78 -9.86 -27.55
N ASN A 102 8.81 -11.16 -27.26
CA ASN A 102 9.49 -12.13 -28.09
C ASN A 102 8.89 -13.53 -27.90
N HIS A 103 8.35 -14.03 -29.01
CA HIS A 103 7.98 -15.40 -29.32
C HIS A 103 9.01 -16.45 -28.87
N SER A 104 8.54 -17.63 -28.44
CA SER A 104 8.80 -18.90 -29.15
C SER A 104 8.04 -20.10 -28.54
N GLU A 105 7.31 -20.79 -29.41
CA GLU A 105 6.77 -22.18 -29.39
C GLU A 105 7.82 -23.25 -28.99
N CYS A 106 7.56 -24.53 -28.64
CA CYS A 106 6.41 -25.42 -28.36
C CYS A 106 6.99 -26.73 -27.68
N PRO A 107 6.32 -27.91 -27.65
CA PRO A 107 5.96 -28.67 -26.45
C PRO A 107 6.90 -29.85 -26.11
N ASP A 108 7.05 -30.20 -24.82
CA ASP A 108 7.03 -31.60 -24.36
C ASP A 108 7.05 -31.69 -22.83
N SER A 109 6.22 -32.59 -22.32
CA SER A 109 5.92 -32.82 -20.90
C SER A 109 7.15 -33.19 -20.05
N PRO A 110 7.23 -32.66 -18.82
CA PRO A 110 7.22 -33.53 -17.66
C PRO A 110 5.93 -33.32 -16.84
N LYS A 111 5.40 -34.40 -16.24
CA LYS A 111 4.21 -34.39 -15.35
C LYS A 111 4.47 -33.69 -13.99
N GLY A 112 4.92 -32.46 -14.02
CA GLY A 112 5.12 -31.61 -12.85
C GLY A 112 5.25 -30.16 -13.28
N VAL A 113 4.91 -29.24 -12.39
CA VAL A 113 5.04 -27.81 -12.66
C VAL A 113 6.53 -27.45 -12.72
N VAL A 114 7.03 -27.14 -13.91
CA VAL A 114 8.44 -26.75 -14.10
C VAL A 114 8.56 -25.23 -13.99
N LEU A 115 9.33 -24.77 -12.99
CA LEU A 115 9.74 -23.37 -12.93
C LEU A 115 10.63 -23.06 -14.14
N SER A 116 10.30 -22.01 -14.87
CA SER A 116 11.03 -21.61 -16.07
C SER A 116 11.43 -20.14 -16.03
N GLY A 117 12.47 -19.81 -16.81
CA GLY A 117 12.96 -18.45 -17.00
C GLY A 117 13.29 -17.75 -15.69
N ARG A 118 12.65 -16.60 -15.44
CA ARG A 118 12.92 -15.73 -14.30
C ARG A 118 12.44 -16.29 -12.95
N LEU A 119 11.50 -17.24 -12.97
CA LEU A 119 11.00 -17.87 -11.75
C LEU A 119 11.92 -18.99 -11.26
N ASP A 120 12.78 -19.51 -12.13
CA ASP A 120 13.64 -20.63 -11.82
C ASP A 120 14.90 -20.19 -11.06
N THR A 121 14.77 -20.06 -9.73
CA THR A 121 15.88 -19.75 -8.84
C THR A 121 16.05 -20.85 -7.79
N SER A 122 17.27 -21.04 -7.28
CA SER A 122 17.53 -22.02 -6.22
C SER A 122 16.66 -21.77 -4.99
N LEU A 123 16.48 -20.50 -4.61
CA LEU A 123 15.58 -20.10 -3.53
C LEU A 123 14.12 -20.46 -3.85
N ALA A 124 13.61 -20.13 -5.04
CA ALA A 124 12.25 -20.45 -5.43
C ALA A 124 11.97 -21.95 -5.38
N ARG A 125 12.86 -22.79 -5.91
CA ARG A 125 12.74 -24.26 -5.87
C ARG A 125 12.62 -24.77 -4.43
N THR A 126 13.50 -24.32 -3.54
CA THR A 126 13.48 -24.73 -2.13
C THR A 126 12.21 -24.27 -1.42
N ILE A 127 11.82 -23.01 -1.60
CA ILE A 127 10.64 -22.45 -0.91
C ILE A 127 9.35 -23.08 -1.42
N PHE A 128 9.21 -23.31 -2.73
CA PHE A 128 8.03 -23.98 -3.28
C PHE A 128 7.96 -25.44 -2.85
N ALA A 129 9.07 -26.18 -2.79
CA ALA A 129 9.08 -27.53 -2.23
C ALA A 129 8.58 -27.54 -0.76
N LYS A 130 9.10 -26.63 0.09
CA LYS A 130 8.62 -26.49 1.48
C LYS A 130 7.14 -26.11 1.56
N ALA A 131 6.65 -25.27 0.64
CA ALA A 131 5.25 -24.87 0.59
C ALA A 131 4.31 -25.99 0.10
N ILE A 132 4.79 -26.89 -0.77
CA ILE A 132 4.08 -28.12 -1.16
C ILE A 132 4.00 -29.07 0.03
N GLU A 133 5.12 -29.34 0.71
CA GLU A 133 5.17 -30.19 1.91
C GLU A 133 4.26 -29.68 3.03
N ALA A 134 4.18 -28.36 3.20
CA ALA A 134 3.31 -27.71 4.17
C ALA A 134 1.82 -27.62 3.73
N GLY A 135 1.48 -28.10 2.53
CA GLY A 135 0.10 -28.12 2.01
C GLY A 135 -0.44 -26.77 1.54
N TYR A 136 0.40 -25.77 1.34
CA TYR A 136 0.00 -24.47 0.79
C TYR A 136 -0.08 -24.47 -0.74
N ILE A 137 0.71 -25.31 -1.39
CA ILE A 137 0.76 -25.49 -2.86
C ILE A 137 0.35 -26.91 -3.21
N GLU A 138 -0.50 -27.05 -4.21
CA GLU A 138 -0.84 -28.32 -4.85
C GLU A 138 -0.47 -28.25 -6.35
N GLU A 139 0.14 -29.29 -6.89
CA GLU A 139 0.47 -29.38 -8.31
C GLU A 139 -0.75 -29.84 -9.10
N VAL A 140 -1.28 -28.99 -9.97
CA VAL A 140 -2.47 -29.28 -10.79
C VAL A 140 -2.08 -29.20 -12.25
N GLY A 141 -1.52 -30.30 -12.76
CA GLY A 141 -1.05 -30.37 -14.14
C GLY A 141 0.14 -29.46 -14.40
N SER A 142 -0.08 -28.36 -15.12
CA SER A 142 0.96 -27.39 -15.52
C SER A 142 1.02 -26.13 -14.64
N HIS A 143 0.15 -26.01 -13.62
CA HIS A 143 0.11 -24.86 -12.73
C HIS A 143 0.05 -25.27 -11.26
N TYR A 144 0.35 -24.32 -10.36
CA TYR A 144 0.22 -24.48 -8.93
C TYR A 144 -1.13 -23.95 -8.43
N SER A 145 -1.82 -24.73 -7.60
CA SER A 145 -2.98 -24.26 -6.86
C SER A 145 -2.55 -23.79 -5.47
N TRP A 146 -2.80 -22.53 -5.16
CA TRP A 146 -2.51 -21.95 -3.84
C TRP A 146 -3.72 -22.05 -2.90
N LYS A 147 -3.54 -22.66 -1.73
CA LYS A 147 -4.61 -22.88 -0.72
C LYS A 147 -4.79 -21.73 0.27
N GLY A 148 -3.84 -20.80 0.35
CA GLY A 148 -3.90 -19.65 1.25
C GLY A 148 -4.63 -18.45 0.65
N THR A 149 -4.54 -17.30 1.33
CA THR A 149 -5.03 -16.03 0.77
C THR A 149 -4.10 -15.50 -0.33
N LYS A 150 -4.64 -14.75 -1.28
CA LYS A 150 -3.84 -14.07 -2.33
C LYS A 150 -2.77 -13.14 -1.75
N ALA A 151 -3.05 -12.50 -0.62
CA ALA A 151 -2.08 -11.66 0.08
C ALA A 151 -0.91 -12.46 0.65
N LEU A 152 -1.17 -13.67 1.15
CA LEU A 152 -0.14 -14.57 1.66
C LEU A 152 0.72 -15.14 0.53
N LEU A 153 0.11 -15.46 -0.62
CA LEU A 153 0.84 -15.83 -1.85
C LEU A 153 1.75 -14.69 -2.30
N ALA A 154 1.19 -13.48 -2.40
CA ALA A 154 1.94 -12.29 -2.81
C ALA A 154 3.10 -11.99 -1.85
N TYR A 155 2.92 -12.24 -0.54
CA TYR A 155 3.97 -12.13 0.46
C TYR A 155 5.09 -13.14 0.20
N MET A 156 4.78 -14.42 0.08
CA MET A 156 5.77 -15.45 -0.22
C MET A 156 6.54 -15.14 -1.52
N CYS A 157 5.84 -14.80 -2.60
CA CYS A 157 6.48 -14.45 -3.87
C CYS A 157 7.33 -13.17 -3.77
N GLY A 158 6.89 -12.18 -2.99
CA GLY A 158 7.67 -10.96 -2.72
C GLY A 158 8.98 -11.27 -1.99
N ARG A 159 8.94 -12.17 -1.01
CA ARG A 159 10.14 -12.65 -0.30
C ARG A 159 11.11 -13.37 -1.24
N ILE A 160 10.60 -14.23 -2.13
CA ILE A 160 11.43 -15.02 -3.07
C ILE A 160 12.09 -14.11 -4.12
N TYR A 161 11.31 -13.26 -4.79
CA TYR A 161 11.76 -12.58 -6.02
C TYR A 161 12.11 -11.10 -5.82
N CYS A 162 11.54 -10.45 -4.80
CA CYS A 162 11.74 -9.02 -4.56
C CYS A 162 12.70 -8.72 -3.41
N GLY A 163 13.04 -9.71 -2.60
CA GLY A 163 13.81 -9.52 -1.37
C GLY A 163 13.00 -8.80 -0.29
N ASP A 164 11.68 -8.97 -0.30
CA ASP A 164 10.83 -8.46 0.78
C ASP A 164 11.22 -9.09 2.12
N TYR A 165 10.87 -8.46 3.22
CA TYR A 165 11.09 -9.01 4.56
C TYR A 165 10.10 -8.47 5.59
N PRO A 166 9.84 -9.24 6.67
CA PRO A 166 9.05 -8.79 7.81
C PRO A 166 9.92 -7.94 8.74
N GLU A 167 9.46 -6.77 9.12
CA GLU A 167 10.12 -5.90 10.10
C GLU A 167 9.23 -5.66 11.32
N TYR A 168 9.71 -6.01 12.51
CA TYR A 168 8.95 -5.83 13.75
C TYR A 168 9.11 -4.41 14.30
N SER A 169 7.99 -3.70 14.42
CA SER A 169 7.92 -2.39 15.08
C SER A 169 7.66 -2.56 16.58
N LYS A 170 8.63 -2.15 17.40
CA LYS A 170 8.49 -2.11 18.87
C LYS A 170 7.42 -1.10 19.32
N TYR A 171 7.19 -0.05 18.54
CA TYR A 171 6.23 1.00 18.87
C TYR A 171 4.79 0.55 18.63
N GLU A 172 4.55 -0.11 17.51
CA GLU A 172 3.21 -0.57 17.13
C GLU A 172 2.89 -2.00 17.57
N GLN A 173 3.89 -2.70 18.13
CA GLN A 173 3.80 -4.11 18.55
C GLN A 173 3.31 -5.01 17.41
N LYS A 174 3.72 -4.70 16.17
CA LYS A 174 3.27 -5.35 14.93
C LYS A 174 4.44 -5.54 13.98
N THR A 175 4.33 -6.57 13.15
CA THR A 175 5.28 -6.86 12.06
C THR A 175 4.75 -6.30 10.76
N PHE A 176 5.54 -5.45 10.11
CA PHE A 176 5.23 -4.81 8.84
C PHE A 176 5.87 -5.54 7.68
N TRP A 177 5.22 -5.46 6.52
CA TRP A 177 5.77 -5.98 5.27
C TRP A 177 6.61 -4.90 4.59
N GLU A 178 7.92 -5.04 4.69
CA GLU A 178 8.89 -4.16 4.01
C GLU A 178 9.23 -4.69 2.62
N PHE A 179 9.27 -3.77 1.66
CA PHE A 179 9.44 -4.11 0.26
C PHE A 179 10.92 -4.05 -0.10
N GLY A 180 11.43 -5.15 -0.65
CA GLY A 180 12.76 -5.18 -1.22
C GLY A 180 12.82 -4.47 -2.58
N ASN A 181 14.04 -4.37 -3.09
CA ASN A 181 14.35 -3.64 -4.33
C ASN A 181 14.10 -4.46 -5.61
N GLY A 182 13.78 -5.74 -5.50
CA GLY A 182 13.60 -6.59 -6.66
C GLY A 182 12.28 -6.31 -7.40
N LEU A 183 12.30 -6.52 -8.72
CA LEU A 183 11.13 -6.36 -9.57
C LEU A 183 10.20 -7.56 -9.40
N PHE A 184 8.90 -7.34 -9.18
CA PHE A 184 7.95 -8.43 -8.99
C PHE A 184 7.56 -9.07 -10.35
N PRO A 185 7.79 -10.37 -10.57
CA PRO A 185 7.43 -11.06 -11.81
C PRO A 185 5.92 -11.38 -11.85
N ASP A 186 5.08 -10.35 -11.99
CA ASP A 186 3.62 -10.48 -11.86
C ASP A 186 3.02 -11.37 -12.96
N VAL A 187 3.47 -11.21 -14.22
CA VAL A 187 2.92 -11.93 -15.37
C VAL A 187 3.21 -13.43 -15.24
N GLU A 188 4.46 -13.78 -14.94
CA GLU A 188 4.89 -15.17 -14.84
C GLU A 188 4.26 -15.86 -13.63
N LEU A 189 4.13 -15.17 -12.49
CA LEU A 189 3.47 -15.72 -11.31
C LEU A 189 1.97 -15.89 -11.50
N ASN A 190 1.32 -14.95 -12.18
CA ASN A 190 -0.10 -15.06 -12.48
C ASN A 190 -0.40 -16.28 -13.37
N ALA A 191 0.49 -16.56 -14.35
CA ALA A 191 0.41 -17.77 -15.17
C ALA A 191 0.70 -19.03 -14.36
N LEU A 192 1.74 -19.02 -13.52
CA LEU A 192 2.15 -20.16 -12.70
C LEU A 192 1.05 -20.61 -11.72
N PHE A 193 0.28 -19.68 -11.16
CA PHE A 193 -0.76 -19.98 -10.17
C PHE A 193 -2.19 -19.93 -10.72
N GLU A 194 -2.37 -19.65 -12.02
CA GLU A 194 -3.67 -19.33 -12.63
C GLU A 194 -4.50 -18.30 -11.83
N GLN A 195 -3.82 -17.30 -11.27
CA GLN A 195 -4.44 -16.22 -10.50
C GLN A 195 -4.09 -14.87 -11.11
N THR A 196 -4.99 -13.90 -11.02
CA THR A 196 -4.71 -12.54 -11.48
C THR A 196 -4.48 -11.58 -10.31
N GLY A 197 -3.58 -10.62 -10.52
CA GLY A 197 -3.37 -9.51 -9.60
C GLY A 197 -2.64 -9.87 -8.31
N ILE A 198 -1.73 -10.85 -8.36
CA ILE A 198 -0.85 -11.17 -7.22
C ILE A 198 0.03 -9.95 -6.89
N GLY A 199 0.64 -9.32 -7.90
CA GLY A 199 1.45 -8.11 -7.73
C GLY A 199 0.64 -6.91 -7.22
N GLN A 200 -0.62 -6.79 -7.62
CA GLN A 200 -1.54 -5.78 -7.05
C GLN A 200 -1.81 -6.06 -5.58
N SER A 201 -2.02 -7.32 -5.20
CA SER A 201 -2.18 -7.72 -3.80
C SER A 201 -0.96 -7.35 -2.96
N ARG A 202 0.26 -7.49 -3.50
CA ARG A 202 1.48 -6.98 -2.85
C ARG A 202 1.41 -5.47 -2.69
N GLN A 203 1.29 -4.70 -3.78
CA GLN A 203 1.34 -3.24 -3.74
C GLN A 203 0.27 -2.59 -2.83
N ASN A 204 -0.93 -3.19 -2.75
CA ASN A 204 -1.99 -2.71 -1.87
C ASN A 204 -1.67 -2.83 -0.37
N ARG A 205 -0.64 -3.60 0.00
CA ARG A 205 -0.20 -3.79 1.38
C ARG A 205 1.09 -3.06 1.72
N ARG A 206 1.51 -2.08 0.90
CA ARG A 206 2.59 -1.19 1.28
C ARG A 206 2.25 -0.47 2.58
N ASP A 207 3.19 -0.45 3.52
CA ASP A 207 3.06 0.13 4.87
C ASP A 207 1.96 -0.53 5.74
N MET A 208 1.53 -1.75 5.39
CA MET A 208 0.56 -2.51 6.17
C MET A 208 1.26 -3.64 6.94
N PRO A 209 0.68 -4.12 8.05
CA PRO A 209 1.15 -5.33 8.71
C PRO A 209 1.20 -6.52 7.73
N VAL A 210 2.10 -7.46 8.00
CA VAL A 210 2.19 -8.72 7.25
C VAL A 210 0.82 -9.45 7.24
N PRO A 211 0.50 -10.21 6.19
CA PRO A 211 -0.74 -10.97 6.14
C PRO A 211 -0.81 -12.02 7.25
N ASN A 212 -2.03 -12.42 7.60
CA ASN A 212 -2.24 -13.50 8.56
C ASN A 212 -1.51 -14.77 8.10
N ASN A 213 -0.92 -15.50 9.05
CA ASN A 213 -0.08 -16.68 8.83
C ASN A 213 1.25 -16.42 8.10
N ALA A 214 1.68 -15.16 7.92
CA ALA A 214 3.00 -14.85 7.37
C ALA A 214 4.14 -15.50 8.16
N GLY A 215 4.01 -15.66 9.49
CA GLY A 215 4.98 -16.35 10.31
C GLY A 215 5.19 -17.83 9.94
N GLU A 216 4.18 -18.50 9.39
CA GLU A 216 4.33 -19.87 8.87
C GLU A 216 5.11 -19.88 7.56
N ILE A 217 4.88 -18.91 6.69
CA ILE A 217 5.67 -18.71 5.46
C ILE A 217 7.12 -18.36 5.78
N ASP A 218 7.35 -17.55 6.83
CA ASP A 218 8.69 -17.14 7.25
C ASP A 218 9.58 -18.33 7.63
N LYS A 219 8.99 -19.41 8.18
CA LYS A 219 9.71 -20.66 8.49
C LYS A 219 10.32 -21.31 7.25
N PHE A 220 9.75 -21.10 6.05
CA PHE A 220 10.31 -21.65 4.82
C PHE A 220 11.67 -21.03 4.48
N PHE A 221 11.89 -19.77 4.88
CA PHE A 221 13.12 -19.02 4.62
C PHE A 221 14.19 -19.20 5.69
N GLN A 222 13.88 -19.92 6.77
CA GLN A 222 14.85 -20.29 7.80
C GLN A 222 15.69 -21.47 7.29
N LYS A 223 16.98 -21.44 7.60
CA LYS A 223 17.95 -22.50 7.27
C LYS A 223 17.81 -23.67 8.22
#